data_AF-M7WIU5-F1
#
_entry.id   AF-M7WIU5-F1
#
_cell.length_a   1.000
_cell.length_b   1.000
_cell.length_c   1.000
_cell.angle_alpha   90.00
_cell.angle_beta   90.00
_cell.angle_gamma   90.00
#
_symmetry.space_group_name_H-M   'P 1'
#
loop_
_entity.id
_entity.type
_entity.pdbx_description
1 polymer ?
#
loop_
_entity_poly.entity_id
_entity_poly.type
_entity_poly.pdbx_seq_one_letter_code
_entity_poly.pdbx_strand_id
1 'polypeptide(L)'
;MGFLKVIKNRAYFKKYQTQFRRRREGKTDYYARRKMIFQDKDKFKTPKYRVVVRITNKTVIAQIAYSEIIGDKILCAAYSHELPRYGVKLG
;
A
#
# COMPACT_ATOMS: atom_id res chain seq x y z
N MET A 1 -19.37 -38.17 -12.51
CA MET A 1 -18.92 -36.88 -11.92
C MET A 1 -17.47 -37.01 -11.49
N GLY A 2 -16.43 -36.48 -12.12
CA GLY A 2 -16.15 -36.01 -13.48
C GLY A 2 -14.65 -36.33 -13.73
N PHE A 3 -14.23 -36.54 -14.97
CA PHE A 3 -12.94 -37.14 -15.36
C PHE A 3 -11.66 -36.31 -15.03
N LEU A 4 -11.75 -35.25 -14.22
CA LEU A 4 -10.66 -34.34 -13.89
C LEU A 4 -10.29 -34.40 -12.40
N LYS A 5 -9.00 -34.60 -12.12
CA LYS A 5 -8.44 -34.62 -10.76
C LYS A 5 -8.63 -33.26 -10.07
N VAL A 6 -9.21 -33.26 -8.88
CA VAL A 6 -9.35 -32.06 -8.03
C VAL A 6 -7.98 -31.67 -7.46
N ILE A 7 -7.41 -30.58 -7.96
CA ILE A 7 -6.09 -30.06 -7.54
C ILE A 7 -6.19 -29.33 -6.19
N LYS A 8 -7.21 -28.49 -5.99
CA LYS A 8 -7.45 -27.75 -4.74
C LYS A 8 -8.21 -28.58 -3.72
N ASN A 9 -7.59 -29.66 -3.26
CA ASN A 9 -8.15 -30.58 -2.26
C ASN A 9 -7.78 -30.16 -0.82
N ARG A 10 -8.28 -30.88 0.19
CA ARG A 10 -7.95 -30.60 1.60
C ARG A 10 -6.44 -30.67 1.88
N ALA A 11 -5.71 -31.57 1.22
CA ALA A 11 -4.27 -31.72 1.40
C ALA A 11 -3.47 -30.51 0.83
N TYR A 12 -3.96 -29.91 -0.26
CA TYR A 12 -3.41 -28.67 -0.83
C TYR A 12 -3.49 -27.52 0.18
N PHE A 13 -4.68 -27.27 0.74
CA PHE A 13 -4.87 -26.16 1.69
C PHE A 13 -4.08 -26.34 2.99
N LYS A 14 -3.79 -27.57 3.42
CA LYS A 14 -2.89 -27.84 4.56
C LYS A 14 -1.45 -27.34 4.34
N LYS A 15 -1.00 -27.21 3.09
CA LYS A 15 0.36 -26.75 2.73
C LYS A 15 0.37 -25.37 2.08
N TYR A 16 -0.81 -24.77 1.87
CA TYR A 16 -0.92 -23.51 1.16
C TYR A 16 -0.52 -22.34 2.07
N GLN A 17 0.61 -21.71 1.77
CA GLN A 17 1.05 -20.51 2.48
C GLN A 17 0.49 -19.26 1.80
N THR A 18 -0.34 -18.51 2.52
CA THR A 18 -0.89 -17.25 2.02
C THR A 18 0.15 -16.14 2.04
N GLN A 19 0.19 -15.33 0.98
CA GLN A 19 0.93 -14.07 0.98
C GLN A 19 0.31 -13.05 1.94
N PHE A 20 1.06 -12.00 2.28
CA PHE A 20 0.58 -10.90 3.12
C PHE A 20 -0.72 -10.30 2.59
N ARG A 21 -1.58 -9.82 3.51
CA ARG A 21 -2.92 -9.30 3.20
C ARG A 21 -2.96 -8.33 2.02
N ARG A 22 -2.15 -7.26 2.04
CA ARG A 22 -2.16 -6.24 0.97
C ARG A 22 -1.59 -6.73 -0.36
N ARG A 23 -0.79 -7.80 -0.35
CA ARG A 23 -0.30 -8.45 -1.56
C ARG A 23 -1.40 -9.28 -2.20
N ARG A 24 -2.21 -9.99 -1.39
CA ARG A 24 -3.43 -10.69 -1.86
C ARG A 24 -4.46 -9.72 -2.42
N GLU A 25 -4.60 -8.54 -1.83
CA GLU A 25 -5.46 -7.46 -2.36
C GLU A 25 -4.86 -6.72 -3.58
N GLY A 26 -3.60 -7.00 -3.96
CA GLY A 26 -2.93 -6.31 -5.07
C GLY A 26 -2.61 -4.82 -4.81
N LYS A 27 -2.74 -4.32 -3.58
CA LYS A 27 -2.63 -2.88 -3.26
C LYS A 27 -1.22 -2.41 -2.93
N THR A 28 -0.27 -3.33 -2.75
CA THR A 28 1.09 -2.97 -2.30
C THR A 28 2.13 -3.95 -2.83
N ASP A 29 3.15 -3.39 -3.46
CA ASP A 29 4.42 -4.07 -3.65
C ASP A 29 5.30 -3.92 -2.40
N TYR A 30 5.56 -5.04 -1.73
CA TYR A 30 6.39 -5.07 -0.53
C TYR A 30 7.88 -4.92 -0.84
N TYR A 31 8.34 -5.25 -2.06
CA TYR A 31 9.74 -5.13 -2.42
C TYR A 31 10.15 -3.66 -2.52
N ALA A 32 9.41 -2.87 -3.31
CA ALA A 32 9.59 -1.42 -3.38
C ALA A 32 9.36 -0.74 -2.02
N ARG A 33 8.30 -1.13 -1.29
CA ARG A 33 7.99 -0.57 0.04
C ARG A 33 9.15 -0.76 1.02
N ARG A 34 9.75 -1.95 1.07
CA ARG A 34 10.87 -2.25 1.98
C ARG A 34 12.04 -1.31 1.72
N LYS A 35 12.42 -1.11 0.45
CA LYS A 35 13.54 -0.23 0.07
C LYS A 35 13.25 1.24 0.41
N MET A 36 12.02 1.70 0.17
CA MET A 36 11.64 3.09 0.44
C MET A 36 11.68 3.41 1.94
N ILE A 37 11.13 2.53 2.78
CA ILE A 37 10.99 2.75 4.23
C ILE A 37 12.29 2.57 4.98
N PHE A 38 13.15 1.66 4.52
CA PHE A 38 14.39 1.34 5.21
C PHE A 38 15.22 2.61 5.42
N GLN A 39 15.50 2.88 6.69
CA GLN A 39 16.30 4.00 7.14
C GLN A 39 17.57 3.46 7.76
N ASP A 40 18.66 4.19 7.56
CA ASP A 40 19.95 3.85 8.14
C ASP A 40 19.85 3.92 9.69
N LYS A 41 20.44 2.93 10.37
CA LYS A 41 20.29 2.74 11.82
C LYS A 41 21.00 3.82 12.64
N ASP A 42 22.04 4.42 12.08
CA ASP A 42 22.78 5.58 12.59
C ASP A 42 21.88 6.80 12.78
N LYS A 43 20.75 6.88 12.05
CA LYS A 43 19.77 7.96 12.17
C LYS A 43 18.72 7.72 13.26
N PHE A 44 18.87 6.65 14.04
CA PHE A 44 18.04 6.30 15.19
C PHE A 44 16.53 6.40 14.91
N LYS A 45 15.84 7.28 15.64
CA LYS A 45 14.38 7.44 15.59
C LYS A 45 13.94 8.54 14.61
N THR A 46 14.84 9.06 13.79
CA THR A 46 14.44 10.07 12.80
C THR A 46 13.50 9.44 11.76
N PRO A 47 12.30 10.00 11.57
CA PRO A 47 11.34 9.45 10.62
C PRO A 47 11.82 9.69 9.19
N LYS A 48 11.80 8.64 8.37
CA LYS A 48 11.97 8.75 6.93
C LYS A 48 10.62 9.04 6.28
N TYR A 49 10.46 10.26 5.80
CA TYR A 49 9.24 10.68 5.11
C TYR A 49 9.21 10.19 3.67
N ARG A 50 8.01 9.82 3.21
CA ARG A 50 7.74 9.52 1.81
C ARG A 50 6.44 10.18 1.37
N VAL A 51 6.39 10.52 0.09
CA VAL A 51 5.16 10.97 -0.56
C VAL A 51 4.44 9.75 -1.14
N VAL A 52 3.22 9.50 -0.68
CA VAL A 52 2.33 8.47 -1.18
C VAL A 52 1.34 9.15 -2.14
N VAL A 53 1.60 8.99 -3.43
CA VAL A 53 0.70 9.45 -4.50
C VAL A 53 -0.18 8.27 -4.93
N ARG A 54 -1.50 8.48 -4.95
CA ARG A 54 -2.48 7.51 -5.46
C ARG A 54 -3.42 8.22 -6.42
N ILE A 55 -3.48 7.72 -7.64
CA ILE A 55 -4.45 8.15 -8.64
C ILE A 55 -5.57 7.11 -8.63
N THR A 56 -6.78 7.55 -8.31
CA THR A 56 -7.99 6.77 -8.50
C THR A 56 -8.70 7.25 -9.78
N ASN A 57 -9.78 6.59 -10.16
CA ASN A 57 -10.50 6.93 -11.40
C ASN A 57 -11.02 8.38 -11.44
N LYS A 58 -11.25 9.01 -10.27
CA LYS A 58 -11.83 10.37 -10.18
C LYS A 58 -11.03 11.32 -9.30
N THR A 59 -10.13 10.81 -8.47
CA THR A 59 -9.42 11.63 -7.49
C THR A 59 -7.94 11.32 -7.43
N VAL A 60 -7.14 12.37 -7.27
CA VAL A 60 -5.72 12.27 -6.94
C VAL A 60 -5.56 12.51 -5.45
N ILE A 61 -4.83 11.61 -4.80
CA ILE A 61 -4.55 11.64 -3.36
C ILE A 61 -3.04 11.76 -3.20
N ALA A 62 -2.59 12.80 -2.51
CA ALA A 62 -1.19 12.98 -2.12
C ALA A 62 -1.10 12.99 -0.59
N GLN A 63 -0.26 12.13 -0.03
CA GLN A 63 -0.06 12.06 1.42
C GLN A 63 1.42 12.03 1.75
N ILE A 64 1.83 12.79 2.76
CA ILE A 64 3.16 12.67 3.35
C ILE A 64 3.04 11.71 4.52
N ALA A 65 3.76 10.60 4.46
CA ALA A 65 3.71 9.56 5.47
C ALA A 65 5.10 9.15 5.96
N TYR A 66 5.18 8.75 7.21
CA TYR A 66 6.33 8.04 7.77
C TYR A 66 5.86 6.71 8.37
N SER A 67 6.80 5.78 8.57
CA SER A 67 6.47 4.41 8.99
C SER A 67 6.76 4.20 10.46
N GLU A 68 5.80 3.63 11.20
CA GLU A 68 6.00 3.12 12.56
C GLU A 68 5.79 1.59 12.58
N ILE A 69 6.07 0.96 13.73
CA ILE A 69 5.98 -0.49 13.91
C ILE A 69 4.55 -1.00 13.68
N ILE A 70 3.56 -0.28 14.22
CA ILE A 70 2.14 -0.67 14.13
C ILE A 70 1.58 -0.34 12.73
N GLY A 71 1.98 0.79 12.15
CA GLY A 71 1.45 1.26 10.89
C GLY A 71 2.12 2.55 10.43
N ASP A 72 1.74 3.02 9.24
CA ASP A 72 2.19 4.33 8.75
C ASP A 72 1.37 5.45 9.40
N LYS A 73 2.02 6.54 9.79
CA LYS A 73 1.35 7.77 10.21
C LYS A 73 1.41 8.80 9.10
N ILE A 74 0.29 9.48 8.89
CA ILE A 74 0.13 10.54 7.89
C ILE A 74 0.42 11.87 8.59
N LEU A 75 1.35 12.63 8.04
CA LEU A 75 1.67 13.98 8.51
C LEU A 75 0.72 15.01 7.89
N CYS A 76 0.53 14.92 6.57
CA CYS A 76 -0.32 15.80 5.79
C CYS A 76 -0.95 15.01 4.64
N ALA A 77 -2.16 15.41 4.24
CA ALA A 77 -2.87 14.88 3.10
C ALA A 77 -3.44 16.03 2.28
N ALA A 78 -3.45 15.86 0.96
CA ALA A 78 -4.09 16.75 0.01
C ALA A 78 -4.88 15.90 -0.99
N TYR A 79 -6.04 16.42 -1.38
CA TYR A 79 -6.94 15.74 -2.30
C TYR A 79 -7.34 16.62 -3.48
N SER A 80 -7.52 16.01 -4.66
CA SER A 80 -7.89 16.77 -5.87
C SER A 80 -9.24 17.49 -5.75
N HIS A 81 -10.16 17.00 -4.93
CA HIS A 81 -11.46 17.65 -4.72
C HIS A 81 -11.38 18.93 -3.87
N GLU A 82 -10.22 19.23 -3.28
CA GLU A 82 -9.97 20.49 -2.57
C GLU A 82 -9.49 21.59 -3.54
N LEU A 83 -9.02 21.21 -4.74
CA LEU A 83 -8.52 22.12 -5.78
C LEU A 83 -9.52 23.17 -6.29
N PRO A 84 -10.85 22.91 -6.34
CA PRO A 84 -11.83 23.93 -6.69
C PRO A 84 -11.79 25.18 -5.80
N ARG A 85 -11.32 25.06 -4.55
CA ARG A 85 -11.10 26.22 -3.66
C ARG A 85 -10.01 27.16 -4.15
N TYR A 86 -9.08 26.65 -4.95
CA TYR A 86 -7.91 27.36 -5.46
C TYR A 86 -8.03 27.71 -6.94
N GLY A 87 -9.26 27.72 -7.49
CA GLY A 87 -9.54 28.15 -8.86
C GLY A 87 -9.53 27.04 -9.92
N VAL A 88 -9.17 25.80 -9.56
CA VAL A 88 -9.15 24.66 -10.48
C VAL A 88 -10.46 23.88 -10.35
N LYS A 89 -11.45 24.24 -11.17
CA LYS A 89 -12.83 23.70 -11.11
C LYS A 89 -13.05 22.44 -11.95
N LEU A 90 -12.22 22.23 -12.97
CA LEU A 90 -12.37 21.15 -13.95
C LEU A 90 -11.16 20.21 -13.85
N GLY A 91 -11.43 18.90 -13.82
CA GLY A 91 -10.45 17.84 -13.57
C GLY A 91 -11.06 16.68 -12.78
#